data_AF-A0A948SUE4-F1
#
_entry.id   AF-A0A948SUE4-F1
#
_cell.length_a   1.000
_cell.length_b   1.000
_cell.length_c   1.000
_cell.angle_alpha   90.00
_cell.angle_beta   90.00
_cell.angle_gamma   90.00
#
_symmetry.space_group_name_H-M   'P 1'
#
loop_
_entity.id
_entity.type
_entity.pdbx_description
1 polymer ?
#
loop_
_entity_poly.entity_id
_entity_poly.type
_entity_poly.pdbx_seq_one_letter_code
_entity_poly.pdbx_strand_id
1 'polypeptide(L)'
;MNGTDPAREKRAREALAEYMLAEAEKRRVIARAGGEMPRDIISDIVAASLDDERPITDAEMLSLLTQILVGGNETTTSLITNLLWRLLGDGSLWEQIVADPSLVDVAVEESLRFDPPVLGLYRTTTCPVTMSGTDIAPEEKVHVLYASANRDPDVWEHPDEFRLDRDLNRLRQHLSFGFGTHVCPGAALARTEARAALHKLISTVPSLRLAGDPERIETFLLWGKRTFPVTW
;
A
#
# COMPACT_ATOMS: atom_id res chain seq x y z
N MET A 1 -5.98 13.79 -3.42
CA MET A 1 -6.85 14.73 -2.67
C MET A 1 -6.50 16.17 -3.03
N ASN A 2 -7.29 16.84 -3.89
CA ASN A 2 -7.14 18.29 -4.11
C ASN A 2 -7.95 19.01 -3.02
N GLY A 3 -7.32 19.25 -1.87
CA GLY A 3 -7.91 20.00 -0.76
C GLY A 3 -8.05 21.47 -1.13
N THR A 4 -9.21 21.88 -1.65
CA THR A 4 -9.51 23.27 -1.99
C THR A 4 -10.20 24.04 -0.85
N ASP A 5 -10.58 23.36 0.23
CA ASP A 5 -11.20 23.98 1.43
C ASP A 5 -10.52 23.47 2.73
N PRO A 6 -9.60 24.25 3.32
CA PRO A 6 -8.94 23.91 4.58
C PRO A 6 -9.92 23.69 5.75
N ALA A 7 -11.07 24.38 5.75
CA ALA A 7 -12.06 24.24 6.81
C ALA A 7 -12.79 22.90 6.67
N ARG A 8 -13.08 22.45 5.45
CA ARG A 8 -13.61 21.10 5.20
C ARG A 8 -12.62 20.02 5.61
N GLU A 9 -11.34 20.19 5.30
CA GLU A 9 -10.29 19.25 5.69
C GLU A 9 -10.16 19.14 7.21
N LYS A 10 -10.18 20.28 7.92
CA LYS A 10 -10.20 20.31 9.40
C LYS A 10 -11.41 19.57 9.97
N ARG A 11 -12.62 19.90 9.50
CA ARG A 11 -13.87 19.23 9.94
C ARG A 11 -13.83 17.73 9.68
N ALA A 12 -13.29 17.30 8.54
CA ALA A 12 -13.17 15.88 8.22
C ALA A 12 -12.19 15.15 9.15
N ARG A 13 -11.05 15.76 9.48
CA ARG A 13 -10.10 15.21 10.46
C ARG A 13 -10.71 15.12 11.86
N GLU A 14 -11.39 16.15 12.30
CA GLU A 14 -12.07 16.19 13.60
C GLU A 14 -13.14 15.10 13.69
N ALA A 15 -14.03 15.00 12.69
CA ALA A 15 -15.07 13.98 12.65
C ALA A 15 -14.50 12.54 12.62
N LEU A 16 -13.38 12.32 11.91
CA LEU A 16 -12.71 11.02 11.89
C LEU A 16 -12.10 10.68 13.26
N ALA A 17 -11.47 11.64 13.92
CA ALA A 17 -10.91 11.44 15.26
C ALA A 17 -12.01 11.14 16.28
N GLU A 18 -13.11 11.88 16.26
CA GLU A 18 -14.28 11.63 17.09
C GLU A 18 -14.85 10.22 16.87
N TYR A 19 -14.98 9.80 15.62
CA TYR A 19 -15.41 8.44 15.27
C TYR A 19 -14.46 7.38 15.84
N MET A 20 -13.15 7.53 15.65
CA MET A 20 -12.15 6.56 16.13
C MET A 20 -12.16 6.44 17.67
N LEU A 21 -12.26 7.57 18.38
CA LEU A 21 -12.36 7.57 19.84
C LEU A 21 -13.66 6.94 20.32
N ALA A 22 -14.78 7.22 19.65
CA ALA A 22 -16.06 6.59 19.98
C ALA A 22 -16.02 5.07 19.79
N GLU A 23 -15.40 4.58 18.71
CA GLU A 23 -15.20 3.15 18.48
C GLU A 23 -14.29 2.50 19.53
N ALA A 24 -13.22 3.19 19.94
CA ALA A 24 -12.35 2.74 21.01
C ALA A 24 -13.07 2.67 22.36
N GLU A 25 -13.89 3.67 22.70
CA GLU A 25 -14.63 3.66 23.96
C GLU A 25 -15.68 2.54 24.00
N LYS A 26 -16.34 2.23 22.89
CA LYS A 26 -17.24 1.04 22.82
C LYS A 26 -16.49 -0.24 23.22
N ARG A 27 -15.26 -0.42 22.74
CA ARG A 27 -14.41 -1.58 23.05
C ARG A 27 -13.95 -1.56 24.51
N ARG A 28 -13.57 -0.40 25.05
CA ARG A 28 -13.25 -0.24 26.48
C ARG A 28 -14.43 -0.58 27.39
N VAL A 29 -15.65 -0.17 27.02
CA VAL A 29 -16.87 -0.52 27.76
C VAL A 29 -17.10 -2.04 27.76
N ILE A 30 -16.95 -2.70 26.61
CA ILE A 30 -17.04 -4.16 26.51
C ILE A 30 -15.99 -4.83 27.41
N ALA A 31 -14.73 -4.39 27.35
CA ALA A 31 -13.65 -4.95 28.16
C ALA A 31 -13.88 -4.76 29.67
N ARG A 32 -14.30 -3.56 30.12
CA ARG A 32 -14.62 -3.29 31.53
C ARG A 32 -15.77 -4.15 32.05
N ALA A 33 -16.72 -4.50 31.20
CA ALA A 33 -17.82 -5.40 31.52
C ALA A 33 -17.43 -6.89 31.50
N GLY A 34 -16.17 -7.23 31.20
CA GLY A 34 -15.70 -8.60 31.06
C GLY A 34 -16.18 -9.31 29.78
N GLY A 35 -16.61 -8.54 28.78
CA GLY A 35 -17.06 -9.06 27.49
C GLY A 35 -15.90 -9.29 26.51
N GLU A 36 -16.16 -10.08 25.47
CA GLU A 36 -15.22 -10.31 24.37
C GLU A 36 -15.30 -9.15 23.36
N MET A 37 -14.17 -8.47 23.15
CA MET A 37 -14.08 -7.42 22.13
C MET A 37 -14.08 -8.02 20.71
N PRO A 38 -14.54 -7.28 19.68
CA PRO A 38 -14.40 -7.71 18.30
C PRO A 38 -12.96 -8.03 17.93
N ARG A 39 -12.75 -8.96 17.00
CA ARG A 39 -11.41 -9.24 16.45
C ARG A 39 -11.09 -8.21 15.37
N ASP A 40 -10.60 -7.05 15.77
CA ASP A 40 -10.18 -5.97 14.90
C ASP A 40 -9.02 -5.15 15.49
N ILE A 41 -8.36 -4.36 14.63
CA ILE A 41 -7.19 -3.58 15.01
C ILE A 41 -7.45 -2.53 16.10
N ILE A 42 -8.69 -2.03 16.21
CA ILE A 42 -9.04 -1.07 17.25
C ILE A 42 -9.05 -1.80 18.60
N SER A 43 -9.59 -3.01 18.65
CA SER A 43 -9.62 -3.85 19.84
C SER A 43 -8.20 -4.26 20.25
N ASP A 44 -7.36 -4.61 19.27
CA ASP A 44 -5.93 -4.92 19.51
C ASP A 44 -5.20 -3.71 20.12
N ILE A 45 -5.40 -2.50 19.60
CA ILE A 45 -4.78 -1.27 20.13
C ILE A 45 -5.33 -0.92 21.51
N VAL A 46 -6.64 -1.08 21.75
CA VAL A 46 -7.26 -0.84 23.05
C VAL A 46 -6.73 -1.81 24.12
N ALA A 47 -6.45 -3.04 23.75
CA ALA A 47 -5.87 -4.06 24.63
C ALA A 47 -4.34 -3.93 24.81
N ALA A 48 -3.67 -3.15 23.95
CA ALA A 48 -2.21 -3.07 23.94
C ALA A 48 -1.66 -2.21 25.09
N SER A 49 -0.52 -2.64 25.60
CA SER A 49 0.34 -1.88 26.50
C SER A 49 1.75 -1.80 25.92
N LEU A 50 2.48 -0.75 26.30
CA LEU A 50 3.89 -0.59 26.00
C LEU A 50 4.75 -1.44 26.95
N ASP A 51 6.06 -1.46 26.70
CA ASP A 51 7.05 -2.24 27.48
C ASP A 51 7.07 -1.87 28.97
N ASP A 52 6.67 -0.64 29.32
CA ASP A 52 6.52 -0.17 30.70
C ASP A 52 5.13 -0.46 31.29
N GLU A 53 4.38 -1.37 30.65
CA GLU A 53 2.99 -1.75 30.95
C GLU A 53 1.96 -0.62 30.79
N ARG A 54 2.38 0.57 30.33
CA ARG A 54 1.48 1.70 30.14
C ARG A 54 0.51 1.42 28.99
N PRO A 55 -0.80 1.64 29.17
CA PRO A 55 -1.75 1.54 28.07
C PRO A 55 -1.50 2.62 27.01
N ILE A 56 -1.87 2.31 25.77
CA ILE A 56 -1.84 3.27 24.66
C ILE A 56 -2.79 4.44 24.97
N THR A 57 -2.28 5.67 24.93
CA THR A 57 -3.09 6.87 25.13
C THR A 57 -4.02 7.12 23.93
N ASP A 58 -5.08 7.90 24.12
CA ASP A 58 -5.97 8.31 23.04
C ASP A 58 -5.23 9.00 21.88
N ALA A 59 -4.23 9.83 22.20
CA ALA A 59 -3.42 10.53 21.20
C ALA A 59 -2.55 9.55 20.39
N GLU A 60 -1.92 8.57 21.04
CA GLU A 60 -1.12 7.54 20.38
C GLU A 60 -1.99 6.62 19.51
N MET A 61 -3.14 6.19 20.03
CA MET A 61 -4.11 5.38 19.29
C MET A 61 -4.63 6.12 18.06
N LEU A 62 -5.02 7.39 18.19
CA LEU A 62 -5.43 8.20 17.05
C LEU A 62 -4.32 8.33 16.01
N SER A 63 -3.08 8.51 16.45
CA SER A 63 -1.91 8.54 15.57
C SER A 63 -1.76 7.22 14.80
N LEU A 64 -1.79 6.08 15.51
CA LEU A 64 -1.69 4.74 14.92
C LEU A 64 -2.81 4.46 13.91
N LEU A 65 -4.07 4.68 14.31
CA LEU A 65 -5.23 4.44 13.45
C LEU A 65 -5.21 5.35 12.21
N THR A 66 -4.79 6.60 12.37
CA THR A 66 -4.62 7.52 11.24
C THR A 66 -3.52 7.04 10.30
N GLN A 67 -2.38 6.60 10.81
CA GLN A 67 -1.29 6.05 9.98
C GLN A 67 -1.73 4.80 9.22
N ILE A 68 -2.46 3.90 9.87
CA ILE A 68 -3.01 2.69 9.23
C ILE A 68 -3.99 3.07 8.12
N LEU A 69 -4.92 4.00 8.39
CA LEU A 69 -5.90 4.45 7.41
C LEU A 69 -5.24 5.11 6.19
N VAL A 70 -4.34 6.06 6.43
CA VAL A 70 -3.63 6.77 5.35
C VAL A 70 -2.74 5.82 4.57
N GLY A 71 -1.98 4.99 5.27
CA GLY A 71 -1.03 4.06 4.69
C GLY A 71 -1.68 2.92 3.90
N GLY A 72 -2.85 2.44 4.32
CA GLY A 72 -3.53 1.28 3.72
C GLY A 72 -4.59 1.61 2.66
N ASN A 73 -5.10 2.83 2.62
CA ASN A 73 -6.22 3.19 1.74
C ASN A 73 -5.77 3.46 0.29
N GLU A 74 -4.97 4.50 0.07
CA GLU A 74 -4.61 4.95 -1.29
C GLU A 74 -3.60 4.02 -1.95
N THR A 75 -2.68 3.42 -1.18
CA THR A 75 -1.64 2.52 -1.70
C THR A 75 -2.22 1.20 -2.18
N THR A 76 -3.14 0.59 -1.44
CA THR A 76 -3.77 -0.68 -1.84
C THR A 76 -4.73 -0.49 -3.00
N THR A 77 -5.50 0.61 -3.01
CA THR A 77 -6.31 1.01 -4.17
C THR A 77 -5.42 1.18 -5.42
N SER A 78 -4.26 1.83 -5.27
CA SER A 78 -3.30 2.01 -6.34
C SER A 78 -2.69 0.69 -6.81
N LEU A 79 -2.36 -0.23 -5.89
CA LEU A 79 -1.89 -1.57 -6.23
C LEU A 79 -2.91 -2.32 -7.09
N ILE A 80 -4.17 -2.39 -6.64
CA ILE A 80 -5.22 -3.10 -7.37
C ILE A 80 -5.45 -2.47 -8.75
N THR A 81 -5.50 -1.15 -8.83
CA THR A 81 -5.74 -0.46 -10.11
C THR A 81 -4.54 -0.54 -11.07
N ASN A 82 -3.29 -0.52 -10.58
CA ASN A 82 -2.11 -0.72 -11.42
C ASN A 82 -2.01 -2.16 -11.92
N LEU A 83 -2.31 -3.14 -11.07
CA LEU A 83 -2.38 -4.55 -11.43
C LEU A 83 -3.37 -4.76 -12.58
N LEU A 84 -4.62 -4.29 -12.41
CA LEU A 84 -5.63 -4.38 -13.46
C LEU A 84 -5.24 -3.60 -14.71
N TRP A 85 -4.61 -2.43 -14.57
CA TRP A 85 -4.16 -1.66 -15.71
C TRP A 85 -3.15 -2.43 -16.57
N ARG A 86 -2.19 -3.12 -15.95
CA ARG A 86 -1.20 -3.92 -16.70
C ARG A 86 -1.83 -5.14 -17.34
N LEU A 87 -2.67 -5.85 -16.60
CA LEU A 87 -3.32 -7.06 -17.12
C LEU A 87 -4.32 -6.76 -18.24
N LEU A 88 -5.09 -5.68 -18.13
CA LEU A 88 -6.09 -5.31 -19.15
C LEU A 88 -5.51 -4.50 -20.30
N GLY A 89 -4.34 -3.86 -20.09
CA GLY A 89 -3.62 -3.13 -21.14
C GLY A 89 -2.98 -4.05 -22.18
N ASP A 90 -2.70 -5.31 -21.81
CA ASP A 90 -2.33 -6.39 -22.70
C ASP A 90 -3.30 -7.55 -22.51
N GLY A 91 -4.28 -7.69 -23.41
CA GLY A 91 -5.32 -8.71 -23.31
C GLY A 91 -4.79 -10.14 -23.17
N SER A 92 -3.58 -10.43 -23.66
CA SER A 92 -2.96 -11.74 -23.51
C SER A 92 -2.61 -12.07 -22.05
N LEU A 93 -2.29 -11.08 -21.23
CA LEU A 93 -2.00 -11.27 -19.80
C LEU A 93 -3.28 -11.56 -19.01
N TRP A 94 -4.37 -10.84 -19.33
CA TRP A 94 -5.67 -11.11 -18.71
C TRP A 94 -6.18 -12.52 -19.06
N GLU A 95 -6.12 -12.90 -20.34
CA GLU A 95 -6.49 -14.24 -20.79
C GLU A 95 -5.68 -15.34 -20.09
N GLN A 96 -4.36 -15.14 -19.94
CA GLN A 96 -3.48 -16.07 -19.21
C GLN A 96 -3.91 -16.27 -17.75
N ILE A 97 -4.19 -15.19 -17.01
CA ILE A 97 -4.59 -15.30 -15.59
C ILE A 97 -6.01 -15.87 -15.44
N VAL A 98 -6.92 -15.55 -16.35
CA VAL A 98 -8.26 -16.16 -16.38
C VAL A 98 -8.15 -17.67 -16.61
N ALA A 99 -7.27 -18.11 -17.51
CA ALA A 99 -7.03 -19.52 -17.80
C ALA A 99 -6.26 -20.24 -16.68
N ASP A 100 -5.33 -19.56 -16.02
CA ASP A 100 -4.52 -20.08 -14.93
C ASP A 100 -4.50 -19.14 -13.70
N PRO A 101 -5.47 -19.30 -12.77
CA PRO A 101 -5.52 -18.53 -11.54
C PRO A 101 -4.33 -18.74 -10.59
N SER A 102 -3.44 -19.71 -10.83
CA SER A 102 -2.23 -19.89 -10.02
C SER A 102 -1.22 -18.73 -10.21
N LEU A 103 -1.34 -17.97 -11.31
CA LEU A 103 -0.50 -16.81 -11.62
C LEU A 103 -0.81 -15.56 -10.79
N VAL A 104 -1.88 -15.56 -9.98
CA VAL A 104 -2.33 -14.39 -9.22
C VAL A 104 -1.25 -13.86 -8.25
N ASP A 105 -0.53 -14.75 -7.56
CA ASP A 105 0.56 -14.33 -6.66
C ASP A 105 1.69 -13.64 -7.43
N VAL A 106 2.07 -14.19 -8.59
CA VAL A 106 3.12 -13.61 -9.45
C VAL A 106 2.67 -12.26 -9.99
N ALA A 107 1.42 -12.14 -10.46
CA ALA A 107 0.89 -10.89 -10.98
C ALA A 107 0.87 -9.77 -9.93
N VAL A 108 0.50 -10.09 -8.68
CA VAL A 108 0.49 -9.12 -7.57
C VAL A 108 1.91 -8.64 -7.26
N GLU A 109 2.89 -9.53 -7.08
CA GLU A 109 4.27 -9.11 -6.80
C GLU A 109 4.91 -8.40 -8.00
N GLU A 110 4.61 -8.83 -9.23
CA GLU A 110 5.11 -8.17 -10.44
C GLU A 110 4.51 -6.77 -10.59
N SER A 111 3.23 -6.57 -10.26
CA SER A 111 2.64 -5.23 -10.20
C SER A 111 3.28 -4.36 -9.13
N LEU A 112 3.59 -4.92 -7.95
CA LEU A 112 4.30 -4.19 -6.92
C LEU A 112 5.69 -3.78 -7.39
N ARG A 113 6.45 -4.68 -8.03
CA ARG A 113 7.76 -4.36 -8.60
C ARG A 113 7.63 -3.30 -9.69
N PHE A 114 6.80 -3.55 -10.69
CA PHE A 114 6.74 -2.76 -11.91
C PHE A 114 6.14 -1.37 -11.69
N ASP A 115 5.06 -1.29 -10.91
CA ASP A 115 4.26 -0.09 -10.69
C ASP A 115 4.01 0.13 -9.19
N PRO A 116 5.05 0.38 -8.39
CA PRO A 116 4.92 0.49 -6.95
C PRO A 116 3.99 1.66 -6.58
N PRO A 117 2.97 1.45 -5.72
CA PRO A 117 2.06 2.51 -5.32
C PRO A 117 2.72 3.77 -4.75
N VAL A 118 3.85 3.58 -4.06
CA VAL A 118 4.72 4.65 -3.55
C VAL A 118 6.04 4.60 -4.32
N LEU A 119 6.38 5.69 -5.01
CA LEU A 119 7.55 5.73 -5.89
C LEU A 119 8.88 5.83 -5.13
N GLY A 120 8.86 6.36 -3.92
CA GLY A 120 10.02 6.53 -3.06
C GLY A 120 9.68 7.26 -1.76
N LEU A 121 10.60 7.22 -0.80
CA LEU A 121 10.49 7.95 0.47
C LEU A 121 11.79 8.67 0.80
N TYR A 122 11.69 9.72 1.60
CA TYR A 122 12.85 10.50 2.03
C TYR A 122 13.50 9.94 3.29
N ARG A 123 14.80 10.18 3.41
CA ARG A 123 15.60 10.08 4.62
C ARG A 123 16.34 11.40 4.83
N THR A 124 16.72 11.66 6.07
CA THR A 124 17.63 12.75 6.42
C THR A 124 18.88 12.13 7.03
N THR A 125 20.06 12.47 6.52
CA THR A 125 21.32 11.99 7.09
C THR A 125 21.55 12.59 8.48
N THR A 126 22.02 11.79 9.43
CA THR A 126 22.35 12.24 10.80
C THR A 126 23.84 12.52 10.98
N CYS A 127 24.65 12.07 10.03
CA CYS A 127 26.11 12.19 10.00
C CYS A 127 26.57 12.17 8.53
N PRO A 128 27.83 12.55 8.23
CA PRO A 128 28.41 12.34 6.91
C PRO A 128 28.32 10.87 6.49
N VAL A 129 27.92 10.61 5.25
CA VAL A 129 27.80 9.26 4.66
C VAL A 129 28.35 9.26 3.23
N THR A 130 29.15 8.25 2.88
CA THR A 130 29.53 7.98 1.49
C THR A 130 28.66 6.86 0.93
N MET A 131 27.93 7.13 -0.15
CA MET A 131 27.07 6.15 -0.82
C MET A 131 27.41 6.08 -2.31
N SER A 132 27.79 4.89 -2.80
CA SER A 132 28.20 4.67 -4.20
C SER A 132 29.26 5.68 -4.69
N GLY A 133 30.23 6.01 -3.82
CA GLY A 133 31.30 6.98 -4.11
C GLY A 133 30.88 8.46 -4.04
N THR A 134 29.65 8.76 -3.63
CA THR A 134 29.15 10.13 -3.40
C THR A 134 29.15 10.45 -1.91
N ASP A 135 29.84 11.52 -1.52
CA ASP A 135 29.81 12.04 -0.15
C ASP A 135 28.57 12.90 0.08
N ILE A 136 27.82 12.58 1.13
CA ILE A 136 26.59 13.25 1.55
C ILE A 136 26.83 13.83 2.94
N ALA A 137 26.63 15.14 3.08
CA ALA A 137 26.76 15.85 4.35
C ALA A 137 25.69 15.41 5.36
N PRO A 138 25.86 15.69 6.67
CA PRO A 138 24.79 15.57 7.65
C PRO A 138 23.63 16.53 7.33
N GLU A 139 22.44 16.19 7.78
CA GLU A 139 21.19 16.96 7.61
C GLU A 139 20.69 17.11 6.17
N GLU A 140 21.22 16.30 5.26
CA GLU A 140 20.80 16.28 3.85
C GLU A 140 19.58 15.38 3.63
N LYS A 141 18.67 15.84 2.77
CA LYS A 141 17.51 15.04 2.33
C LYS A 141 17.88 14.12 1.18
N VAL A 142 17.74 12.82 1.40
CA VAL A 142 17.99 11.78 0.40
C VAL A 142 16.66 11.14 0.01
N HIS A 143 16.33 11.15 -1.29
CA HIS A 143 15.15 10.47 -1.81
C HIS A 143 15.51 9.04 -2.24
N VAL A 144 15.00 8.05 -1.54
CA VAL A 144 15.17 6.63 -1.89
C VAL A 144 14.08 6.24 -2.87
N LEU A 145 14.41 6.16 -4.16
CA LEU A 145 13.48 5.90 -5.26
C LEU A 145 13.28 4.40 -5.49
N TYR A 146 12.26 3.83 -4.85
CA TYR A 146 11.87 2.42 -5.01
C TYR A 146 11.52 2.07 -6.45
N ALA A 147 10.81 2.96 -7.15
CA ALA A 147 10.42 2.75 -8.54
C ALA A 147 11.63 2.60 -9.47
N SER A 148 12.70 3.35 -9.22
CA SER A 148 13.94 3.21 -9.99
C SER A 148 14.65 1.89 -9.66
N ALA A 149 14.79 1.57 -8.38
CA ALA A 149 15.47 0.35 -7.94
C ALA A 149 14.75 -0.93 -8.40
N ASN A 150 13.42 -0.91 -8.49
CA ASN A 150 12.63 -2.02 -9.02
C ASN A 150 12.77 -2.21 -10.54
N ARG A 151 13.45 -1.29 -11.23
CA ARG A 151 13.80 -1.33 -12.66
C ARG A 151 15.30 -1.41 -12.90
N ASP A 152 16.09 -1.64 -11.86
CA ASP A 152 17.54 -1.73 -11.96
C ASP A 152 17.94 -2.97 -12.80
N PRO A 153 18.61 -2.81 -13.97
CA PRO A 153 19.01 -3.92 -14.83
C PRO A 153 20.09 -4.82 -14.21
N ASP A 154 20.84 -4.34 -13.20
CA ASP A 154 21.82 -5.16 -12.48
C ASP A 154 21.12 -6.14 -11.52
N VAL A 155 19.84 -5.89 -11.22
CA VAL A 155 19.02 -6.69 -10.31
C VAL A 155 17.96 -7.48 -11.10
N TRP A 156 17.28 -6.86 -12.05
CA TRP A 156 16.12 -7.44 -12.73
C TRP A 156 16.42 -7.67 -14.21
N GLU A 157 16.33 -8.92 -14.64
CA GLU A 157 16.35 -9.27 -16.06
C GLU A 157 15.11 -8.68 -16.75
N HIS A 158 15.29 -8.06 -17.92
CA HIS A 158 14.21 -7.38 -18.65
C HIS A 158 13.39 -6.44 -17.74
N PRO A 159 14.01 -5.44 -17.09
CA PRO A 159 13.40 -4.72 -15.98
C PRO A 159 12.13 -3.95 -16.38
N ASP A 160 12.05 -3.55 -17.64
CA ASP A 160 10.95 -2.76 -18.22
C ASP A 160 9.85 -3.60 -18.88
N GLU A 161 9.87 -4.92 -18.68
CA GLU A 161 8.79 -5.82 -19.07
C GLU A 161 8.00 -6.29 -17.85
N PHE A 162 6.66 -6.27 -17.98
CA PHE A 162 5.74 -6.88 -17.01
C PHE A 162 5.54 -8.35 -17.37
N ARG A 163 5.95 -9.25 -16.46
CA ARG A 163 6.11 -10.68 -16.76
C ARG A 163 5.47 -11.56 -15.70
N LEU A 164 4.64 -12.52 -16.14
CA LEU A 164 3.98 -13.51 -15.29
C LEU A 164 4.78 -14.81 -15.11
N ASP A 165 5.94 -14.92 -15.76
CA ASP A 165 6.83 -16.09 -15.71
C ASP A 165 8.04 -15.89 -14.78
N ARG A 166 8.11 -14.77 -14.06
CA ARG A 166 9.18 -14.50 -13.09
C ARG A 166 9.05 -15.41 -11.87
N ASP A 167 10.19 -15.80 -11.32
CA ASP A 167 10.25 -16.53 -10.04
C ASP A 167 9.67 -15.66 -8.90
N LEU A 168 8.70 -16.21 -8.17
CA LEU A 168 7.98 -15.51 -7.11
C LEU A 168 8.88 -15.13 -5.93
N ASN A 169 9.87 -15.96 -5.60
CA ASN A 169 10.79 -15.67 -4.49
C ASN A 169 11.72 -14.51 -4.85
N ARG A 170 12.13 -14.42 -6.11
CA ARG A 170 12.86 -13.26 -6.64
C ARG A 170 11.99 -12.02 -6.62
N LEU A 171 10.75 -12.09 -7.11
CA LEU A 171 9.83 -10.96 -7.13
C LEU A 171 9.65 -10.31 -5.76
N ARG A 172 9.47 -11.11 -4.70
CA ARG A 172 9.31 -10.62 -3.32
C ARG A 172 10.46 -9.78 -2.77
N GLN A 173 11.57 -9.67 -3.49
CA GLN A 173 12.72 -8.83 -3.16
C GLN A 173 12.58 -7.39 -3.70
N HIS A 174 11.48 -7.05 -4.37
CA HIS A 174 11.15 -5.67 -4.77
C HIS A 174 11.08 -4.74 -3.54
N LEU A 175 11.32 -3.43 -3.75
CA LEU A 175 11.42 -2.43 -2.67
C LEU A 175 10.13 -1.63 -2.42
N SER A 176 9.02 -2.04 -3.04
CA SER A 176 7.72 -1.32 -2.97
C SER A 176 7.13 -1.23 -1.56
N PHE A 177 7.55 -2.10 -0.64
CA PHE A 177 7.21 -2.05 0.79
C PHE A 177 8.32 -1.45 1.66
N GLY A 178 9.39 -0.92 1.05
CA GLY A 178 10.59 -0.47 1.74
C GLY A 178 11.40 -1.62 2.35
N PHE A 179 12.37 -1.27 3.17
CA PHE A 179 13.26 -2.21 3.85
C PHE A 179 13.73 -1.64 5.20
N GLY A 180 14.15 -2.52 6.11
CA GLY A 180 14.66 -2.17 7.45
C GLY A 180 13.55 -1.91 8.47
N THR A 181 13.85 -1.13 9.51
CA THR A 181 12.94 -0.86 10.64
C THR A 181 11.58 -0.26 10.23
N HIS A 182 11.52 0.40 9.07
CA HIS A 182 10.31 1.00 8.52
C HIS A 182 9.73 0.21 7.34
N VAL A 183 10.00 -1.10 7.25
CA VAL A 183 9.30 -1.96 6.29
C VAL A 183 7.78 -1.89 6.54
N CYS A 184 7.01 -1.87 5.45
CA CYS A 184 5.57 -1.67 5.52
C CYS A 184 4.89 -2.72 6.42
N PRO A 185 4.22 -2.31 7.53
CA PRO A 185 3.52 -3.25 8.41
C PRO A 185 2.28 -3.85 7.74
N GLY A 186 1.71 -3.17 6.75
CA GLY A 186 0.53 -3.61 5.99
C GLY A 186 0.83 -4.53 4.81
N ALA A 187 2.09 -4.91 4.58
CA ALA A 187 2.49 -5.62 3.36
C ALA A 187 1.76 -6.95 3.14
N ALA A 188 1.49 -7.71 4.22
CA ALA A 188 0.73 -8.96 4.14
C ALA A 188 -0.76 -8.72 3.82
N LEU A 189 -1.35 -7.67 4.39
CA LEU A 189 -2.73 -7.31 4.17
C LEU A 189 -2.95 -6.79 2.74
N ALA A 190 -2.12 -5.87 2.26
CA ALA A 190 -2.19 -5.33 0.90
C ALA A 190 -2.12 -6.43 -0.17
N ARG A 191 -1.23 -7.42 0.01
CA ARG A 191 -1.18 -8.61 -0.85
C ARG A 191 -2.47 -9.41 -0.78
N THR A 192 -3.00 -9.65 0.42
CA THR A 192 -4.23 -10.42 0.61
C THR A 192 -5.41 -9.75 -0.08
N GLU A 193 -5.57 -8.44 0.06
CA GLU A 193 -6.61 -7.67 -0.59
C GLU A 193 -6.47 -7.70 -2.11
N ALA A 194 -5.26 -7.48 -2.64
CA ALA A 194 -5.03 -7.52 -4.09
C ALA A 194 -5.33 -8.89 -4.71
N ARG A 195 -4.92 -9.98 -4.04
CA ARG A 195 -5.25 -11.34 -4.48
C ARG A 195 -6.74 -11.61 -4.42
N ALA A 196 -7.40 -11.25 -3.32
CA ALA A 196 -8.84 -11.44 -3.18
C ALA A 196 -9.61 -10.69 -4.28
N ALA A 197 -9.23 -9.45 -4.56
CA ALA A 197 -9.80 -8.65 -5.64
C ALA A 197 -9.58 -9.31 -7.00
N LEU A 198 -8.34 -9.69 -7.34
CA LEU A 198 -8.03 -10.27 -8.64
C LEU A 198 -8.73 -11.62 -8.83
N HIS A 199 -8.67 -12.54 -7.86
CA HIS A 199 -9.40 -13.81 -7.90
C HIS A 199 -10.91 -13.60 -8.10
N LYS A 200 -11.48 -12.62 -7.40
CA LYS A 200 -12.91 -12.35 -7.52
C LYS A 200 -13.27 -11.83 -8.92
N LEU A 201 -12.43 -10.96 -9.49
CA LEU A 201 -12.65 -10.40 -10.82
C LEU A 201 -12.54 -11.45 -11.92
N ILE A 202 -11.45 -12.23 -11.96
CA ILE A 202 -11.25 -13.25 -13.00
C ILE A 202 -12.33 -14.34 -13.00
N SER A 203 -12.89 -14.65 -11.81
CA SER A 203 -13.96 -15.65 -11.67
C SER A 203 -15.36 -15.10 -11.96
N THR A 204 -15.60 -13.80 -11.74
CA THR A 204 -16.95 -13.21 -11.84
C THR A 204 -17.16 -12.48 -13.17
N VAL A 205 -16.10 -11.85 -13.71
CA VAL A 205 -16.14 -11.00 -14.91
C VAL A 205 -14.95 -11.32 -15.84
N PRO A 206 -14.83 -12.55 -16.37
CA PRO A 206 -13.71 -12.93 -17.22
C PRO A 206 -13.63 -12.11 -18.53
N SER A 207 -14.73 -11.47 -18.95
CA SER A 207 -14.81 -10.58 -20.12
C SER A 207 -14.43 -9.11 -19.83
N LEU A 208 -13.94 -8.82 -18.62
CA LEU A 208 -13.53 -7.48 -18.21
C LEU A 208 -12.51 -6.89 -19.17
N ARG A 209 -12.73 -5.64 -19.58
CA ARG A 209 -11.87 -4.89 -20.49
C ARG A 209 -11.94 -3.39 -20.21
N LEU A 210 -10.90 -2.66 -20.62
CA LEU A 210 -10.87 -1.19 -20.53
C LEU A 210 -11.98 -0.59 -21.41
N ALA A 211 -12.68 0.42 -20.88
CA ALA A 211 -13.71 1.18 -21.59
C ALA A 211 -13.26 2.62 -21.93
N GLY A 212 -11.97 2.91 -21.74
CA GLY A 212 -11.34 4.19 -21.97
C GLY A 212 -9.96 4.24 -21.30
N ASP A 213 -9.27 5.36 -21.43
CA ASP A 213 -7.93 5.53 -20.85
C ASP A 213 -8.01 5.82 -19.34
N PRO A 214 -7.32 5.04 -18.49
CA PRO A 214 -7.21 5.36 -17.07
C PRO A 214 -6.42 6.64 -16.84
N GLU A 215 -6.91 7.52 -15.97
CA GLU A 215 -6.17 8.72 -15.57
C GLU A 215 -5.30 8.43 -14.35
N ARG A 216 -4.05 8.91 -14.38
CA ARG A 216 -3.11 8.75 -13.26
C ARG A 216 -3.47 9.70 -12.10
N ILE A 217 -3.17 9.28 -10.88
CA ILE A 217 -3.04 10.20 -9.73
C ILE A 217 -1.87 11.17 -9.98
N GLU A 218 -2.12 12.47 -9.79
CA GLU A 218 -1.15 13.54 -10.08
C GLU A 218 -0.05 13.69 -9.02
N THR A 219 -0.30 13.24 -7.79
CA THR A 219 0.64 13.36 -6.68
C THR A 219 1.96 12.66 -6.99
N PHE A 220 3.07 13.42 -6.96
CA PHE A 220 4.37 12.97 -7.45
C PHE A 220 4.98 11.76 -6.72
N LEU A 221 4.59 11.52 -5.46
CA LEU A 221 5.06 10.37 -4.66
C LEU A 221 4.25 9.09 -4.92
N LEU A 222 3.05 9.23 -5.49
CA LEU A 222 2.12 8.14 -5.66
C LEU A 222 2.00 7.73 -7.13
N TRP A 223 1.74 6.44 -7.33
CA TRP A 223 1.51 5.86 -8.63
C TRP A 223 0.28 4.96 -8.56
N GLY A 224 -0.80 5.43 -9.16
CA GLY A 224 -2.09 4.76 -9.16
C GLY A 224 -3.02 5.40 -10.19
N LYS A 225 -4.24 4.86 -10.30
CA LYS A 225 -5.25 5.35 -11.24
C LYS A 225 -6.36 6.08 -10.49
N ARG A 226 -6.53 7.37 -10.81
CA ARG A 226 -7.60 8.24 -10.30
C ARG A 226 -8.96 7.84 -10.89
N THR A 227 -8.97 7.47 -12.17
CA THR A 227 -10.13 6.92 -12.86
C THR A 227 -9.71 5.65 -13.59
N PHE A 228 -10.62 4.67 -13.64
CA PHE A 228 -10.35 3.38 -14.25
C PHE A 228 -11.62 2.85 -14.96
N PRO A 229 -11.92 3.36 -16.17
CA PRO A 229 -13.13 2.99 -16.89
C PRO A 229 -13.06 1.56 -17.43
N VAL A 230 -14.04 0.72 -17.10
CA VAL A 230 -14.12 -0.69 -17.51
C VAL A 230 -15.53 -1.11 -17.92
N THR A 231 -15.62 -2.19 -18.69
CA THR A 231 -16.87 -2.86 -19.09
C THR A 231 -16.64 -4.38 -19.13
N TRP A 232 -17.69 -5.20 -18.99
CA TRP A 232 -17.61 -6.66 -19.01
C TRP A 232 -18.81 -7.27 -19.73
#